data_AF-A0A258K0D5-F1
#
_entry.id   AF-A0A258K0D5-F1
#
_cell.length_a   1.000
_cell.length_b   1.000
_cell.length_c   1.000
_cell.angle_alpha   90.00
_cell.angle_beta   90.00
_cell.angle_gamma   90.00
#
_symmetry.space_group_name_H-M   'P 1'
#
loop_
_entity.id
_entity.type
_entity.pdbx_description
1 polymer ?
#
loop_
_entity_poly.entity_id
_entity_poly.type
_entity_poly.pdbx_seq_one_letter_code
_entity_poly.pdbx_strand_id
1 'polypeptide(L)' 'MSGRILLHRLAFARAGDKGNRANLALICRVPEAYAALAEQVTAEAVAAHFAARRPSRVVRYDLPHL' A
#
# COMPACT_ATOMS: atom_id res chain seq x y z
N MET A 1 -11.47 10.88 -18.52
CA MET A 1 -12.32 9.88 -17.86
C MET A 1 -11.59 9.39 -16.63
N SER A 2 -12.17 9.50 -15.43
CA SER A 2 -11.60 8.86 -14.24
C SER A 2 -12.28 7.51 -14.03
N GLY A 3 -11.51 6.44 -14.07
CA GLY A 3 -11.98 5.06 -13.90
C GLY A 3 -11.19 4.37 -12.80
N ARG A 4 -11.84 3.48 -12.04
CA ARG A 4 -11.13 2.65 -11.06
C ARG A 4 -10.29 1.63 -11.80
N ILE A 5 -9.01 1.55 -11.45
CA ILE A 5 -8.10 0.51 -11.90
C ILE A 5 -7.56 -0.27 -10.71
N LEU A 6 -7.16 -1.51 -10.95
CA LEU A 6 -6.61 -2.36 -9.91
C LEU A 6 -5.19 -1.88 -9.55
N LEU A 7 -4.90 -1.78 -8.25
CA LEU A 7 -3.60 -1.31 -7.75
C LEU A 7 -2.42 -2.12 -8.32
N HIS A 8 -2.59 -3.43 -8.54
CA HIS A 8 -1.54 -4.29 -9.11
C HIS A 8 -1.12 -3.91 -10.54
N ARG A 9 -1.95 -3.12 -11.25
CA ARG A 9 -1.60 -2.56 -12.57
C ARG A 9 -0.60 -1.41 -12.48
N LEU A 10 -0.55 -0.71 -11.33
CA LEU A 10 0.36 0.42 -11.11
C LEU A 10 1.53 0.09 -10.19
N ALA A 11 1.45 -0.99 -9.41
CA ALA A 11 2.47 -1.35 -8.44
C ALA A 11 2.73 -2.85 -8.35
N PHE A 12 3.91 -3.19 -7.85
CA PHE A 12 4.24 -4.49 -7.31
C PHE A 12 4.14 -4.45 -5.79
N ALA A 13 3.82 -5.59 -5.18
CA ALA A 13 3.83 -5.72 -3.73
C ALA A 13 4.73 -6.89 -3.32
N ARG A 14 5.45 -6.70 -2.22
CA ARG A 14 6.09 -7.77 -1.47
C ARG A 14 5.53 -7.78 -0.07
N ALA A 15 5.30 -8.97 0.46
CA ALA A 15 4.88 -9.18 1.84
C ALA A 15 5.94 -9.99 2.58
N GLY A 16 6.12 -9.70 3.86
CA GLY A 16 6.91 -10.51 4.77
C GLY A 16 6.31 -10.46 6.16
N ASP A 17 6.18 -11.61 6.81
CA ASP A 17 5.67 -11.71 8.16
C ASP A 17 6.80 -11.77 9.18
N LYS A 18 6.61 -11.10 10.32
CA LYS A 18 7.51 -11.14 11.47
C LYS A 18 6.69 -11.32 12.74
N GLY A 19 6.52 -12.57 13.15
CA GLY A 19 5.69 -12.93 14.29
C GLY A 19 4.23 -12.53 14.05
N ASN A 20 3.75 -11.57 14.83
CA ASN A 20 2.38 -11.05 14.73
C ASN A 20 2.24 -9.80 13.84
N ARG A 21 3.27 -9.45 13.06
CA ARG A 21 3.25 -8.28 12.16
C ARG A 21 3.42 -8.72 10.71
N ALA A 22 2.58 -8.17 9.84
CA ALA A 22 2.78 -8.20 8.40
C ALA A 22 3.49 -6.91 7.95
N ASN A 23 4.56 -7.05 7.20
CA ASN A 23 5.23 -5.93 6.53
C ASN A 23 4.93 -6.00 5.04
N LEU A 24 4.47 -4.88 4.49
CA LEU A 24 4.11 -4.76 3.10
C LEU A 24 4.97 -3.67 2.46
N ALA A 25 5.66 -4.01 1.37
CA ALA A 25 6.31 -3.05 0.50
C ALA A 25 5.48 -2.92 -0.78
N LEU A 26 5.02 -1.71 -1.09
CA LEU A 26 4.31 -1.39 -2.32
C LEU A 26 5.22 -0.50 -3.18
N ILE A 27 5.58 -0.99 -4.36
CA ILE A 27 6.60 -0.39 -5.23
C ILE A 27 5.93 0.00 -6.53
N CYS A 28 6.00 1.28 -6.91
CA CYS A 28 5.42 1.77 -8.14
C CYS A 28 6.12 1.12 -9.35
N ARG A 29 5.35 0.75 -10.39
CA ARG A 29 5.91 0.28 -11.67
C ARG A 29 6.61 1.40 -12.43
N VAL A 30 6.10 2.63 -12.29
CA VAL A 30 6.65 3.86 -12.87
C VAL A 30 6.61 4.98 -11.82
N PRO A 31 7.61 5.88 -11.76
CA PRO A 31 7.69 6.93 -10.74
C PRO A 31 6.48 7.87 -10.69
N GLU A 32 5.87 8.16 -11.83
CA GLU A 32 4.75 9.10 -11.96
C GLU A 32 3.49 8.61 -11.24
N ALA A 33 3.37 7.30 -10.99
CA ALA A 33 2.28 6.73 -10.22
C ALA A 33 2.38 7.06 -8.72
N TYR A 34 3.55 7.47 -8.22
CA TYR A 34 3.80 7.64 -6.79
C TYR A 34 2.81 8.61 -6.15
N ALA A 35 2.60 9.80 -6.73
CA ALA A 35 1.72 10.80 -6.13
C ALA A 35 0.28 10.28 -5.97
N ALA A 36 -0.27 9.67 -7.02
CA ALA A 36 -1.62 9.10 -7.00
C ALA A 36 -1.76 7.93 -6.02
N LEU A 37 -0.72 7.09 -5.89
CA LEU A 37 -0.69 5.98 -4.94
C LEU A 37 -0.52 6.48 -3.50
N ALA A 38 0.35 7.45 -3.26
CA ALA A 38 0.57 8.03 -1.94
C ALA A 38 -0.67 8.76 -1.41
N GLU A 39 -1.49 9.35 -2.30
CA GLU A 39 -2.77 9.96 -1.91
C GLU A 39 -3.81 8.90 -1.49
N GLN A 40 -3.85 7.75 -2.18
CA GLN A 40 -4.93 6.75 -2.00
C GLN A 40 -4.57 5.61 -1.05
N VAL A 41 -3.29 5.23 -0.96
CA VAL A 41 -2.80 4.13 -0.12
C VAL A 41 -2.36 4.69 1.23
N THR A 42 -3.34 5.12 2.03
CA THR A 42 -3.12 5.61 3.40
C THR A 42 -3.13 4.46 4.41
N ALA A 43 -2.70 4.73 5.64
CA ALA A 43 -2.75 3.73 6.72
C ALA A 43 -4.19 3.26 7.00
N GLU A 44 -5.16 4.16 6.89
CA GLU A 44 -6.59 3.91 7.08
C GLU A 44 -7.16 3.05 5.96
N ALA A 45 -6.81 3.35 4.70
CA ALA A 45 -7.22 2.56 3.55
C ALA A 45 -6.68 1.12 3.64
N VAL A 46 -5.41 0.97 4.07
CA VAL A 46 -4.80 -0.34 4.31
C VAL A 46 -5.49 -1.05 5.49
N ALA A 47 -5.75 -0.37 6.62
CA ALA A 47 -6.46 -0.95 7.75
C ALA A 47 -7.85 -1.46 7.36
N ALA A 48 -8.60 -0.68 6.57
CA ALA A 48 -9.90 -1.07 6.05
C ALA A 48 -9.80 -2.29 5.11
N HIS A 49 -8.84 -2.30 4.19
CA HIS A 49 -8.62 -3.43 3.28
C HIS A 49 -8.27 -4.72 4.04
N PHE A 50 -7.53 -4.61 5.15
CA PHE A 50 -7.11 -5.72 5.99
C PHE A 50 -8.00 -5.94 7.23
N ALA A 51 -9.21 -5.37 7.29
CA ALA A 51 -10.08 -5.41 8.47
C ALA A 51 -10.36 -6.83 8.99
N ALA A 52 -10.44 -7.82 8.10
CA ALA A 52 -10.62 -9.24 8.47
C ALA A 52 -9.49 -9.79 9.36
N ARG A 53 -8.28 -9.21 9.31
CA ARG A 53 -7.13 -9.57 10.16
C ARG A 53 -7.16 -8.85 11.52
N ARG A 54 -8.10 -7.93 11.74
CA ARG A 54 -8.25 -7.12 12.95
C ARG A 54 -6.93 -6.47 13.39
N PRO A 55 -6.23 -5.73 12.51
CA PRO A 55 -4.97 -5.08 12.88
C PRO A 55 -5.22 -4.06 14.00
N SER A 56 -4.42 -4.11 15.07
CA SER A 56 -4.49 -3.11 16.14
C SER A 56 -3.85 -1.77 15.74
N ARG A 57 -2.93 -1.80 14.76
CA ARG A 57 -2.25 -0.61 14.23
C ARG A 57 -1.74 -0.88 12.82
N VAL A 58 -1.87 0.12 11.95
CA VAL A 58 -1.20 0.17 10.64
C VAL A 58 -0.29 1.40 10.64
N VAL A 59 0.93 1.25 10.15
CA VAL A 59 1.90 2.34 10.00
C VAL A 59 2.36 2.37 8.57
N ARG A 60 2.33 3.56 7.96
CA ARG A 60 2.85 3.79 6.63
C ARG A 60 4.18 4.54 6.71
N TYR A 61 5.14 4.11 5.91
CA TYR A 61 6.42 4.78 5.73
C TYR A 61 6.55 5.16 4.26
N ASP A 62 6.71 6.46 3.99
CA ASP A 62 6.88 6.98 2.63
C ASP A 62 8.36 6.92 2.23
N LEU A 63 8.62 6.37 1.04
CA LEU A 63 9.95 6.20 0.47
C LEU A 63 9.98 6.77 -0.96
N PRO A 64 9.90 8.10 -1.15
CA PRO A 64 9.79 8.71 -2.47
C PRO A 64 11.06 8.58 -3.34
N HIS A 65 12.21 8.26 -2.75
CA HIS A 65 13.53 8.31 -3.39
C HIS A 65 14.27 6.95 -3.36
N LEU A 66 13.53 5.84 -3.33
CA LEU A 66 14.10 4.49 -3.30
C LEU A 66 14.39 3.94 -4.70
#